data_AF-A0A382A8L7-F1
#
_entry.id   AF-A0A382A8L7-F1
#
_cell.length_a   1.000
_cell.length_b   1.000
_cell.length_c   1.000
_cell.angle_alpha   90.00
_cell.angle_beta   90.00
_cell.angle_gamma   90.00
#
_symmetry.space_group_name_H-M   'P 1'
#
loop_
_entity.id
_entity.type
_entity.pdbx_description
1 polymer ?
#
loop_
_entity_poly.entity_id
_entity_poly.type
_entity_poly.pdbx_seq_one_letter_code
_entity_poly.pdbx_strand_id
1 'polypeptide(L)'
;MLKPYNLVINLLWAFIILLSGGCSNSDEPLLDELVNGVYESRIVTNYQVNGMRDGATTKVSIKFVLENGERVQLELEVVYNPRPILRSGFWRLDGKQSGSGNVKAKSIKFLGGQGEAPSLGGRFELEEGSRSRFRVVVPLRPVNKPNW
;
A
#
# COMPACT_ATOMS: atom_id res chain seq x y z
N MET A 1 49.22 7.80 -26.93
CA MET A 1 48.37 6.92 -27.76
C MET A 1 47.65 5.92 -26.85
N LEU A 2 46.41 6.21 -26.44
CA LEU A 2 45.61 5.23 -25.71
C LEU A 2 45.10 4.17 -26.69
N LYS A 3 45.37 2.89 -26.39
CA LYS A 3 44.89 1.74 -27.16
C LYS A 3 43.35 1.73 -27.17
N PRO A 4 42.69 1.62 -28.34
CA PRO A 4 41.23 1.72 -28.46
C PRO A 4 40.47 0.65 -27.67
N TYR A 5 41.11 -0.47 -27.35
CA TYR A 5 40.53 -1.58 -26.58
C TYR A 5 40.15 -1.21 -25.13
N ASN A 6 40.95 -0.36 -24.48
CA ASN A 6 40.69 0.05 -23.08
C ASN A 6 39.55 1.08 -22.97
N LEU A 7 39.22 1.77 -24.07
CA LEU A 7 38.13 2.75 -24.10
C LEU A 7 36.77 2.04 -24.17
N VAL A 8 36.66 0.98 -24.97
CA VAL A 8 35.43 0.20 -25.15
C VAL A 8 35.06 -0.53 -23.86
N ILE A 9 36.04 -1.09 -23.14
CA ILE A 9 35.81 -1.76 -21.85
C ILE A 9 35.29 -0.77 -20.80
N ASN A 10 35.91 0.41 -20.67
CA ASN A 10 35.47 1.43 -19.69
C ASN A 10 34.05 1.97 -19.97
N LEU A 11 33.66 2.10 -21.25
CA LEU A 11 32.29 2.48 -21.62
C LEU A 11 31.27 1.39 -21.28
N LEU A 12 31.65 0.11 -21.39
CA LEU A 12 30.79 -1.02 -21.03
C LEU A 12 30.54 -1.09 -19.51
N TRP A 13 31.57 -0.83 -18.70
CA TRP A 13 31.45 -0.76 -17.23
C TRP A 13 30.57 0.42 -16.77
N ALA A 14 30.67 1.57 -17.44
CA ALA A 14 29.80 2.72 -17.16
C ALA A 14 28.32 2.43 -17.49
N PHE A 15 28.04 1.68 -18.55
CA PHE A 15 26.67 1.32 -18.95
C PHE A 15 26.01 0.33 -17.98
N ILE A 16 26.78 -0.61 -17.40
CA ILE A 16 26.29 -1.57 -16.40
C ILE A 16 25.91 -0.88 -15.06
N ILE A 17 26.65 0.17 -14.67
CA ILE A 17 26.36 0.92 -13.43
C ILE A 17 25.10 1.79 -13.58
N LEU A 18 24.75 2.22 -14.79
CA LEU A 18 23.53 2.99 -15.05
C LEU A 18 22.25 2.14 -15.07
N LEU A 19 22.37 0.81 -15.19
CA LEU A 19 21.23 -0.12 -15.24
C LEU A 19 20.81 -0.67 -13.87
N SER A 20 21.55 -0.36 -12.79
CA SER A 20 21.25 -0.84 -11.43
C SER A 20 20.34 0.08 -10.63
N GLY A 21 19.70 1.07 -11.28
CA GLY A 21 18.52 1.76 -10.76
C GLY A 21 17.31 0.83 -10.69
N GLY A 22 17.41 -0.23 -9.89
CA GLY A 22 16.35 -1.21 -9.69
C GLY A 22 15.10 -0.55 -9.15
N CYS A 23 13.95 -1.00 -9.66
CA CYS A 23 12.63 -0.63 -9.15
C CYS A 23 12.59 -0.76 -7.63
N SER A 24 12.64 0.36 -6.91
CA SER A 24 12.25 0.42 -5.51
C SER A 24 10.72 0.31 -5.44
N ASN A 25 10.19 -0.89 -5.66
CA ASN A 25 8.87 -1.22 -5.14
C ASN A 25 9.10 -1.48 -3.66
N SER A 26 8.90 -0.46 -2.82
CA SER A 26 8.93 -0.65 -1.38
C SER A 26 7.85 -1.65 -1.02
N ASP A 27 8.26 -2.84 -0.63
CA ASP A 27 7.39 -3.95 -0.23
C ASP A 27 6.71 -3.69 1.13
N GLU A 28 7.10 -2.60 1.80
CA GLU A 28 6.61 -2.18 3.10
C GLU A 28 5.45 -1.19 2.95
N PRO A 29 4.43 -1.30 3.82
CA PRO A 29 3.39 -0.29 3.93
C PRO A 29 3.93 1.01 4.53
N LEU A 30 3.29 2.12 4.19
CA LEU A 30 3.51 3.40 4.86
C LEU A 30 2.22 3.84 5.54
N LEU A 31 2.35 4.40 6.74
CA LEU A 31 1.27 5.02 7.48
C LEU A 31 1.80 6.33 8.08
N ASP A 32 1.34 7.45 7.52
CA ASP A 32 1.67 8.78 8.01
C ASP A 32 0.48 9.35 8.77
N GLU A 33 0.74 9.93 9.94
CA GLU A 33 -0.24 10.61 10.78
C GLU A 33 -0.11 12.12 10.64
N LEU A 34 -1.24 12.83 10.60
CA LEU A 34 -1.24 14.29 10.59
C LEU A 34 -1.10 14.83 12.02
N VAL A 35 0.10 15.30 12.37
CA VAL A 35 0.42 15.89 13.67
C VAL A 35 0.74 17.37 13.47
N ASN A 36 -0.03 18.25 14.11
CA ASN A 36 0.17 19.71 14.04
C ASN A 36 0.24 20.27 12.60
N GLY A 37 -0.51 19.67 11.67
CA GLY A 37 -0.56 20.09 10.25
C GLY A 37 0.55 19.52 9.37
N VAL A 38 1.45 18.69 9.91
CA VAL A 38 2.51 18.01 9.17
C VAL A 38 2.29 16.49 9.23
N TYR A 39 2.59 15.80 8.13
CA TYR A 39 2.53 14.34 8.12
C TYR A 39 3.83 13.75 8.67
N GLU A 40 3.71 12.96 9.73
CA GLU A 40 4.79 12.23 10.37
C GLU A 40 4.60 10.72 10.14
N SER A 41 5.64 10.03 9.68
CA SER A 41 5.57 8.59 9.44
C SER A 41 5.56 7.82 10.76
N ARG A 42 4.60 6.90 10.89
CA ARG A 42 4.55 5.90 11.97
C ARG A 42 5.26 4.63 11.53
N ILE A 43 5.87 3.92 12.47
CA ILE A 43 6.61 2.69 12.18
C ILE A 43 5.63 1.53 12.23
N VAL A 44 5.42 0.87 11.09
CA VAL A 44 4.57 -0.32 11.01
C VAL A 44 5.39 -1.56 11.40
N THR A 45 5.09 -2.17 12.54
CA THR A 45 5.79 -3.36 13.04
C THR A 45 5.17 -4.66 12.55
N ASN A 46 3.88 -4.66 12.23
CA ASN A 46 3.19 -5.79 11.63
C ASN A 46 2.09 -5.30 10.67
N TYR A 47 1.89 -6.05 9.60
CA TYR A 47 0.96 -5.73 8.53
C TYR A 47 0.30 -6.99 7.97
N GLN A 48 -1.02 -6.96 7.87
CA GLN A 48 -1.81 -8.08 7.35
C GLN A 48 -2.86 -7.58 6.37
N VAL A 49 -3.03 -8.31 5.27
CA VAL A 49 -4.09 -8.09 4.28
C VAL A 49 -4.85 -9.39 4.11
N ASN A 50 -6.14 -9.33 4.40
CA ASN A 50 -7.07 -10.42 4.20
C ASN A 50 -8.24 -9.94 3.36
N GLY A 51 -8.95 -10.86 2.72
CA GLY A 51 -10.16 -10.51 2.01
C GLY A 51 -10.72 -11.63 1.17
N MET A 52 -11.83 -11.32 0.52
CA MET A 52 -12.63 -12.27 -0.21
C MET A 52 -13.22 -11.61 -1.44
N ARG A 53 -13.06 -12.27 -2.59
CA ARG A 53 -13.68 -11.86 -3.84
C ARG A 53 -14.98 -12.62 -4.06
N ASP A 54 -16.01 -11.87 -4.41
CA ASP A 54 -17.31 -12.36 -4.82
C ASP A 54 -17.71 -11.67 -6.13
N GLY A 55 -17.58 -12.39 -7.25
CA GLY A 55 -17.81 -11.86 -8.60
C GLY A 55 -16.93 -10.64 -8.93
N ALA A 56 -17.58 -9.48 -9.06
CA ALA A 56 -16.95 -8.19 -9.39
C ALA A 56 -16.66 -7.33 -8.15
N THR A 57 -16.85 -7.87 -6.95
CA THR A 57 -16.61 -7.18 -5.68
C THR A 57 -15.52 -7.89 -4.89
N THR A 58 -14.67 -7.15 -4.19
CA THR A 58 -13.72 -7.71 -3.22
C THR A 58 -13.81 -6.92 -1.93
N LYS A 59 -14.06 -7.63 -0.83
CA LYS A 59 -14.00 -7.08 0.53
C LYS A 59 -12.60 -7.34 1.09
N VAL A 60 -11.95 -6.32 1.63
CA VAL A 60 -10.57 -6.40 2.12
C VAL A 60 -10.49 -5.81 3.52
N SER A 61 -9.86 -6.55 4.44
CA SER A 61 -9.49 -6.12 5.78
C SER A 61 -7.98 -5.97 5.85
N ILE A 62 -7.52 -4.77 6.16
CA ILE A 62 -6.10 -4.44 6.30
C ILE A 62 -5.84 -4.07 7.75
N LYS A 63 -4.85 -4.68 8.37
CA LYS A 63 -4.45 -4.41 9.76
C LYS A 63 -3.00 -3.97 9.82
N PHE A 64 -2.76 -2.84 10.45
CA PHE A 64 -1.44 -2.32 10.79
C PHE A 64 -1.27 -2.40 12.31
N VAL A 65 -0.09 -2.82 12.77
CA VAL A 65 0.35 -2.69 14.16
C VAL A 65 1.49 -1.69 14.17
N LEU A 66 1.37 -0.66 15.01
CA LEU A 66 2.35 0.41 15.12
C LEU A 66 3.40 0.11 16.20
N GLU A 67 4.44 0.92 16.28
CA GLU A 67 5.56 0.76 17.24
C GLU A 67 5.15 0.79 18.71
N ASN A 68 4.05 1.46 19.02
CA ASN A 68 3.49 1.58 20.38
C ASN A 68 2.44 0.50 20.67
N GLY A 69 2.22 -0.46 19.78
CA GLY A 69 1.23 -1.53 19.91
C GLY A 69 -0.20 -1.14 19.52
N GLU A 70 -0.42 0.10 19.09
CA GLU A 70 -1.71 0.54 18.54
C GLU A 70 -2.01 -0.17 17.22
N ARG A 71 -3.31 -0.34 16.93
CA ARG A 71 -3.77 -1.07 15.76
C ARG A 71 -4.64 -0.18 14.90
N VAL A 72 -4.25 0.00 13.64
CA VAL A 72 -5.07 0.67 12.63
C VAL A 72 -5.66 -0.40 11.73
N GLN A 73 -6.98 -0.47 11.65
CA GLN A 73 -7.69 -1.43 10.81
C GLN A 73 -8.52 -0.69 9.76
N LEU A 74 -8.42 -1.12 8.51
CA LEU A 74 -9.21 -0.63 7.39
C LEU A 74 -10.08 -1.78 6.87
N GLU A 75 -11.34 -1.50 6.63
CA GLU A 75 -12.28 -2.37 5.93
C GLU A 75 -12.67 -1.68 4.63
N LEU A 76 -12.40 -2.33 3.50
CA LEU A 76 -12.58 -1.76 2.16
C LEU A 76 -13.51 -2.66 1.33
N GLU A 77 -14.40 -2.04 0.57
CA GLU A 77 -15.16 -2.71 -0.49
C GLU A 77 -14.75 -2.13 -1.84
N VAL A 78 -14.11 -2.95 -2.66
CA VAL A 78 -13.62 -2.57 -3.98
C VAL A 78 -14.43 -3.29 -5.04
N VAL A 79 -14.90 -2.54 -6.04
CA VAL A 79 -15.64 -3.10 -7.18
C VAL A 79 -14.92 -2.84 -8.49
N TYR A 80 -15.07 -3.76 -9.44
CA TYR A 80 -14.35 -3.77 -10.71
C TYR A 80 -15.32 -3.78 -11.88
N ASN A 81 -15.55 -2.62 -12.51
CA ASN A 81 -16.26 -2.54 -13.79
C ASN A 81 -16.09 -1.15 -14.46
N PRO A 82 -15.27 -0.99 -15.52
CA PRO A 82 -14.18 -1.86 -15.99
C PRO A 82 -12.87 -1.64 -15.21
N ARG A 83 -12.83 -0.62 -14.34
CA ARG A 83 -11.67 -0.25 -13.51
C ARG A 83 -11.98 -0.46 -12.03
N PRO A 84 -10.97 -0.74 -11.19
CA PRO A 84 -11.13 -0.82 -9.75
C PRO A 84 -11.54 0.53 -9.16
N ILE A 85 -12.61 0.56 -8.37
CA ILE A 85 -13.02 1.71 -7.57
C ILE A 85 -13.32 1.29 -6.12
N LEU A 86 -13.01 2.17 -5.17
CA LEU A 86 -13.42 1.99 -3.78
C LEU A 86 -14.89 2.38 -3.69
N ARG A 87 -15.76 1.40 -3.45
CA ARG A 87 -17.19 1.64 -3.25
C ARG A 87 -17.45 2.21 -1.86
N SER A 88 -16.81 1.64 -0.85
CA SER A 88 -16.88 2.08 0.53
C SER A 88 -15.60 1.70 1.27
N GLY A 89 -15.29 2.44 2.33
CA GLY A 89 -14.24 2.04 3.24
C GLY A 89 -14.35 2.75 4.58
N PHE A 90 -14.03 2.02 5.64
CA PHE A 90 -14.05 2.50 7.01
C PHE A 90 -12.74 2.15 7.70
N TRP A 91 -12.27 3.00 8.59
CA TRP A 91 -11.07 2.72 9.38
C TRP A 91 -11.33 2.95 10.86
N ARG A 92 -10.54 2.26 11.69
CA ARG A 92 -10.51 2.43 13.14
C ARG A 92 -9.08 2.36 13.67
N LEU A 93 -8.80 3.10 14.72
CA LEU A 93 -7.59 3.02 15.53
C LEU A 93 -7.99 2.52 16.92
N ASP A 94 -7.39 1.42 17.34
CA ASP A 94 -7.50 0.86 18.68
C ASP A 94 -6.16 1.05 19.40
N GLY A 95 -6.14 1.82 20.49
CA GLY A 95 -4.89 2.26 21.08
C GLY A 95 -5.05 3.09 22.35
N LYS A 96 -4.00 3.85 22.68
CA LYS A 96 -4.07 4.86 23.75
C LYS A 96 -4.98 6.01 23.31
N GLN A 97 -4.93 6.35 22.03
CA GLN A 97 -5.91 7.19 21.37
C GLN A 97 -6.80 6.30 20.49
N SER A 98 -8.10 6.53 20.55
CA SER A 98 -9.06 5.89 19.65
C SER A 98 -9.47 6.85 18.54
N GLY A 99 -9.91 6.29 17.43
CA GLY A 99 -10.39 7.07 16.30
C GLY A 99 -11.05 6.20 15.26
N SER A 100 -11.91 6.81 14.45
CA SER A 100 -12.50 6.08 13.33
C SER A 100 -13.09 7.03 12.28
N GLY A 101 -13.34 6.50 11.09
CA GLY A 101 -14.04 7.24 10.07
C GLY A 101 -13.90 6.64 8.68
N ASN A 102 -13.98 7.49 7.67
CA ASN A 102 -14.08 7.04 6.28
C ASN A 102 -12.71 6.89 5.63
N VAL A 103 -12.64 5.96 4.68
CA VAL A 103 -11.46 5.79 3.83
C VAL A 103 -11.74 6.40 2.46
N LYS A 104 -10.83 7.24 2.00
CA LYS A 104 -10.85 7.83 0.67
C LYS A 104 -9.71 7.27 -0.16
N ALA A 105 -10.03 6.65 -1.29
CA ALA A 105 -9.01 6.19 -2.23
C ALA A 105 -8.42 7.37 -3.01
N LYS A 106 -7.10 7.54 -2.94
CA LYS A 106 -6.33 8.42 -3.85
C LYS A 106 -5.90 7.67 -5.11
N SER A 107 -5.57 6.38 -4.96
CA SER A 107 -5.31 5.46 -6.07
C SER A 107 -5.56 4.04 -5.63
N ILE A 108 -6.05 3.20 -6.53
CA ILE A 108 -6.23 1.75 -6.28
C ILE A 108 -5.48 0.99 -7.36
N LYS A 109 -4.73 -0.02 -6.92
CA LYS A 109 -4.13 -1.03 -7.78
C LYS A 109 -4.80 -2.35 -7.46
N PHE A 110 -5.28 -3.01 -8.50
CA PHE A 110 -5.88 -4.33 -8.38
C PHE A 110 -5.36 -5.22 -9.50
N LEU A 111 -4.92 -6.42 -9.13
CA LEU A 111 -4.60 -7.49 -10.07
C LEU A 111 -5.44 -8.69 -9.68
N GLY A 112 -6.19 -9.25 -10.63
CA GLY A 112 -7.04 -10.39 -10.33
C GLY A 112 -7.61 -10.97 -11.61
N GLY A 113 -6.84 -11.87 -12.22
CA GLY A 113 -7.26 -12.67 -13.38
C GLY A 113 -8.26 -13.76 -12.98
N GLN A 114 -8.80 -14.48 -13.98
CA GLN A 114 -9.59 -15.68 -13.72
C GLN A 114 -8.67 -16.79 -13.21
N GLY A 115 -8.79 -17.15 -11.93
CA GLY A 115 -8.15 -18.35 -11.35
C GLY A 115 -7.13 -18.10 -10.23
N GLU A 116 -6.58 -16.88 -10.11
CA GLU A 116 -5.61 -16.54 -9.06
C GLU A 116 -6.23 -15.69 -7.93
N ALA A 117 -5.60 -15.72 -6.76
CA ALA A 117 -6.00 -14.86 -5.65
C ALA A 117 -5.82 -13.39 -6.07
N PRO A 118 -6.84 -12.54 -5.88
CA PRO A 118 -6.71 -11.13 -6.21
C PRO A 118 -5.64 -10.48 -5.34
N SER A 119 -4.90 -9.54 -5.90
CA SER A 119 -4.00 -8.66 -5.19
C SER A 119 -4.57 -7.24 -5.15
N LEU A 120 -4.48 -6.60 -3.99
CA LEU A 120 -4.91 -5.21 -3.79
C LEU A 120 -3.74 -4.39 -3.24
N GLY A 121 -3.62 -3.16 -3.73
CA GLY A 121 -2.74 -2.14 -3.19
C GLY A 121 -3.31 -0.76 -3.50
N GLY A 122 -2.66 0.29 -3.03
CA GLY A 122 -3.13 1.64 -3.30
C GLY A 122 -2.59 2.70 -2.35
N ARG A 123 -3.17 3.88 -2.49
CA ARG A 123 -2.94 5.03 -1.62
C ARG A 123 -4.30 5.49 -1.10
N PHE A 124 -4.40 5.62 0.21
CA PHE A 124 -5.63 5.92 0.90
C PHE A 124 -5.42 7.08 1.86
N GLU A 125 -6.46 7.87 2.04
CA GLU A 125 -6.55 8.90 3.07
C GLU A 125 -7.60 8.47 4.07
N LEU A 126 -7.25 8.47 5.35
CA LEU A 126 -8.15 8.12 6.44
C LEU A 126 -8.68 9.42 7.02
N GLU A 127 -9.98 9.62 6.95
CA GLU A 127 -10.65 10.83 7.41
C GLU A 127 -11.42 10.52 8.70
N GLU A 128 -11.29 11.40 9.70
CA GLU A 128 -12.14 11.41 10.89
C GLU A 128 -13.16 12.54 10.73
N GLY A 129 -14.42 12.17 10.48
CA GLY A 129 -15.42 13.10 9.96
C GLY A 129 -15.02 13.59 8.56
N SER A 130 -14.69 14.87 8.42
CA SER A 130 -14.25 15.50 7.16
C SER A 130 -12.77 15.90 7.15
N ARG A 131 -12.03 15.56 8.21
CA ARG A 131 -10.62 15.94 8.36
C ARG A 131 -9.72 14.75 8.08
N SER A 132 -8.69 14.96 7.26
CA SER A 132 -7.65 13.95 7.07
C SER A 132 -6.89 13.73 8.38
N ARG A 133 -6.73 12.47 8.77
CA ARG A 133 -5.97 12.05 9.94
C ARG A 133 -4.76 11.22 9.58
N PHE A 134 -4.89 10.32 8.61
CA PHE A 134 -3.77 9.50 8.13
C PHE A 134 -3.68 9.46 6.62
N ARG A 135 -2.47 9.18 6.12
CA ARG A 135 -2.21 8.74 4.75
C ARG A 135 -1.59 7.36 4.79
N VAL A 136 -2.10 6.47 3.95
CA VAL A 136 -1.68 5.07 3.93
C VAL A 136 -1.25 4.68 2.53
N VAL A 137 -0.08 4.05 2.42
CA VAL A 137 0.36 3.36 1.22
C VAL A 137 0.31 1.86 1.49
N VAL A 138 -0.50 1.16 0.71
CA VAL A 138 -0.67 -0.29 0.76
C VAL A 138 0.08 -0.86 -0.45
N PRO A 139 1.18 -1.60 -0.25
CA PRO A 139 1.86 -2.27 -1.35
C PRO A 139 0.91 -3.29 -1.99
N LEU A 140 1.12 -3.58 -3.27
CA LEU A 140 0.29 -4.54 -3.98
C LEU A 140 0.58 -5.95 -3.46
N ARG A 141 -0.37 -6.52 -2.72
CA ARG A 141 -0.22 -7.84 -2.08
C ARG A 141 -1.41 -8.75 -2.38
N PRO A 142 -1.20 -10.07 -2.48
CA PRO A 142 -2.29 -11.03 -2.52
C PRO A 142 -3.21 -10.83 -1.31
N VAL A 143 -4.50 -10.84 -1.60
CA VAL A 143 -5.55 -10.80 -0.59
C VAL A 143 -5.77 -12.24 -0.13
N ASN A 144 -5.25 -12.56 1.05
CA ASN A 144 -5.39 -13.90 1.61
C ASN A 144 -6.85 -14.16 1.99
N LYS A 145 -7.34 -15.37 1.68
CA LYS A 145 -8.64 -15.80 2.22
C LYS A 145 -8.51 -15.86 3.75
N PRO A 146 -9.45 -15.28 4.51
CA PRO A 146 -9.44 -15.41 5.95
C PRO A 146 -9.56 -16.90 6.34
N ASN A 147 -8.68 -17.35 7.24
CA ASN A 147 -8.83 -18.64 7.92
C ASN A 147 -9.85 -18.46 9.04
N TRP A 148 -11.12 -18.77 8.80
CA TRP A 148 -12.15 -18.90 9.84
C TRP A 148 -12.50 -20.37 10.02
#